data_AF-A0A5C6DA31-F1
#
_entry.id   AF-A0A5C6DA31-F1
#
_cell.length_a   1.000
_cell.length_b   1.000
_cell.length_c   1.000
_cell.angle_alpha   90.00
_cell.angle_beta   90.00
_cell.angle_gamma   90.00
#
_symmetry.space_group_name_H-M   'P 1'
#
loop_
_entity.id
_entity.type
_entity.pdbx_description
1 polymer ?
#
loop_
_entity_poly.entity_id
_entity_poly.type
_entity_poly.pdbx_seq_one_letter_code
_entity_poly.pdbx_strand_id
1 'polypeptide(L)'
;MSDIFTHYFPSITELQHRLCPRWRISTRFSGDTRVAQHRALLRVLFVAWKQRLDTAVLVGNLAEEHRGGYRRQLKRLANRLGEGMSLIDALEQTPDVLDDDTVLAIRFATQCGTIEPTLERLVDQRDDTENRLQLGLRQSMIYGAAITAIAALILVFLMTFITPVMEELNSEILDESPDPRLPWAFRSLVATCEYLVNYAHVVVVVAVALGILLFAGPIRRYLRRVVASRWVGSIARVRSARLMSLLADSLEAGRPIAGSLSTLGRYHFDSSVRQKLLLARNEVEQGTPPWASLADANLITDAESIAIEKMNTQPDRVWTLRHLAAWKSEQVGRSREKRSQLVQPAVVLLLAAIVLWIGFSYFQFLTHLIESLAKP
;
A
#
# COMPACT_ATOMS: atom_id res chain seq x y z
N MET A 1 -32.57 -59.96 15.70
CA MET A 1 -32.98 -58.53 15.70
C MET A 1 -31.79 -57.56 15.72
N SER A 2 -30.57 -58.02 15.41
CA SER A 2 -29.34 -57.20 15.47
C SER A 2 -28.75 -56.83 14.11
N ASP A 3 -29.17 -57.46 13.01
CA ASP A 3 -28.49 -57.31 11.70
C ASP A 3 -29.13 -56.30 10.73
N ILE A 4 -30.26 -55.68 11.08
CA ILE A 4 -30.94 -54.70 10.22
C ILE A 4 -30.47 -53.27 10.51
N PHE A 5 -29.98 -52.99 11.72
CA PHE A 5 -29.58 -51.62 12.12
C PHE A 5 -28.23 -51.17 11.56
N THR A 6 -27.34 -52.09 11.20
CA THR A 6 -26.00 -51.79 10.66
C THR A 6 -25.99 -51.46 9.18
N HIS A 7 -27.06 -51.76 8.43
CA HIS A 7 -27.07 -51.50 6.98
C HIS A 7 -27.63 -50.12 6.61
N TYR A 8 -28.35 -49.45 7.52
CA TYR A 8 -28.97 -48.15 7.26
C TYR A 8 -28.35 -46.96 8.00
N PHE A 9 -27.56 -47.19 9.06
CA PHE A 9 -26.85 -46.13 9.77
C PHE A 9 -25.36 -46.17 9.43
N PRO A 10 -24.85 -45.22 8.61
CA PRO A 10 -23.41 -45.09 8.45
C PRO A 10 -22.77 -44.82 9.81
N SER A 11 -21.66 -45.50 10.08
CA SER A 11 -20.91 -45.36 11.33
C SER A 11 -20.51 -43.90 11.55
N ILE A 12 -20.43 -43.47 12.81
CA ILE A 12 -20.09 -42.08 13.18
C ILE A 12 -18.75 -41.66 12.54
N THR A 13 -17.84 -42.60 12.31
CA THR A 13 -16.56 -42.40 11.62
C THR A 13 -16.70 -42.09 10.12
N GLU A 14 -17.64 -42.70 9.39
CA GLU A 14 -17.94 -42.33 7.99
C GLU A 14 -18.68 -40.99 7.87
N LEU A 15 -19.57 -40.69 8.82
CA LEU A 15 -20.22 -39.39 8.91
C LEU A 15 -19.23 -38.26 9.24
N GLN A 16 -18.25 -38.52 10.10
CA GLN A 16 -17.19 -37.55 10.41
C GLN A 16 -16.32 -37.21 9.19
N HIS A 17 -16.06 -38.18 8.30
CA HIS A 17 -15.30 -37.94 7.08
C HIS A 17 -16.09 -37.21 5.99
N ARG A 18 -17.43 -37.33 5.97
CA ARG A 18 -18.33 -36.61 5.04
C ARG A 18 -18.79 -35.23 5.55
N LEU A 19 -18.89 -35.04 6.86
CA LEU A 19 -19.40 -33.81 7.50
C LEU A 19 -18.30 -32.89 8.02
N CYS A 20 -17.02 -33.28 7.98
CA CYS A 20 -15.90 -32.37 8.18
C CYS A 20 -15.38 -31.84 6.84
N PRO A 21 -15.98 -30.79 6.23
CA PRO A 21 -15.25 -30.01 5.25
C PRO A 21 -14.00 -29.49 5.96
N ARG A 22 -12.82 -29.75 5.37
CA ARG A 22 -11.51 -29.19 5.74
C ARG A 22 -11.73 -27.86 6.44
N TRP A 23 -11.42 -27.79 7.74
CA TRP A 23 -11.58 -26.60 8.59
C TRP A 23 -11.20 -25.34 7.79
N ARG A 24 -12.21 -24.65 7.26
CA ARG A 24 -12.06 -23.43 6.48
C ARG A 24 -12.34 -22.29 7.44
N ILE A 25 -11.29 -21.87 8.14
CA ILE A 25 -11.35 -20.79 9.14
C ILE A 25 -11.52 -19.39 8.47
N SER A 26 -11.48 -19.26 7.13
CA SER A 26 -11.51 -17.93 6.51
C SER A 26 -12.93 -17.36 6.30
N THR A 27 -13.15 -16.22 6.96
CA THR A 27 -14.30 -15.32 6.83
C THR A 27 -14.57 -14.97 5.36
N ARG A 28 -15.84 -14.72 5.03
CA ARG A 28 -16.34 -14.44 3.66
C ARG A 28 -15.73 -13.17 3.05
N PHE A 29 -15.10 -12.31 3.86
CA PHE A 29 -14.34 -11.14 3.43
C PHE A 29 -12.85 -11.50 3.31
N SER A 30 -12.31 -11.48 2.09
CA SER A 30 -10.87 -11.59 1.85
C SER A 30 -10.14 -10.37 2.42
N GLY A 31 -9.78 -10.42 3.71
CA GLY A 31 -9.09 -9.35 4.43
C GLY A 31 -7.60 -9.23 4.15
N ASP A 32 -7.00 -10.21 3.46
CA ASP A 32 -5.55 -10.24 3.22
C ASP A 32 -5.13 -9.15 2.25
N THR A 33 -4.30 -8.23 2.75
CA THR A 33 -3.59 -7.28 1.91
C THR A 33 -2.57 -8.04 1.06
N ARG A 34 -2.25 -7.54 -0.14
CA ARG A 34 -1.20 -8.13 -1.01
C ARG A 34 0.11 -8.37 -0.28
N VAL A 35 0.41 -7.52 0.70
CA VAL A 35 1.68 -7.64 1.42
C VAL A 35 1.63 -8.74 2.46
N ALA A 36 0.47 -8.98 3.10
CA ALA A 36 0.25 -10.18 3.91
C ALA A 36 0.40 -11.47 3.08
N GLN A 37 -0.15 -11.48 1.86
CA GLN A 37 0.01 -12.58 0.91
C GLN A 37 1.49 -12.85 0.58
N HIS A 38 2.24 -11.81 0.19
CA HIS A 38 3.66 -11.95 -0.11
C HIS A 38 4.49 -12.40 1.11
N ARG A 39 4.15 -11.92 2.32
CA ARG A 39 4.81 -12.31 3.56
C ARG A 39 4.58 -13.79 3.87
N ALA A 40 3.34 -14.26 3.77
CA ALA A 40 2.99 -15.66 4.01
C ALA A 40 3.80 -16.57 3.07
N LEU A 41 3.86 -16.22 1.78
CA LEU A 41 4.67 -16.96 0.82
C LEU A 41 6.17 -16.92 1.16
N LEU A 42 6.74 -15.75 1.50
CA LEU A 42 8.15 -15.65 1.87
C LEU A 42 8.50 -16.50 3.08
N ARG A 43 7.65 -16.53 4.11
CA ARG A 43 7.83 -17.39 5.28
C ARG A 43 7.79 -18.86 4.91
N VAL A 44 6.83 -19.26 4.07
CA VAL A 44 6.75 -20.63 3.58
C VAL A 44 8.00 -21.02 2.79
N LEU A 45 8.48 -20.15 1.90
CA LEU A 45 9.70 -20.38 1.13
C LEU A 45 10.95 -20.46 2.03
N PHE A 46 11.06 -19.59 3.02
CA PHE A 46 12.16 -19.62 3.99
C PHE A 46 12.16 -20.91 4.82
N VAL A 47 11.01 -21.30 5.38
CA VAL A 47 10.88 -22.54 6.15
C VAL A 47 11.16 -23.76 5.27
N ALA A 48 10.65 -23.76 4.03
CA ALA A 48 10.91 -24.84 3.08
C ALA A 48 12.41 -24.98 2.77
N TRP A 49 13.10 -23.86 2.55
CA TRP A 49 14.54 -23.83 2.30
C TRP A 49 15.33 -24.31 3.51
N LYS A 50 15.06 -23.75 4.69
CA LYS A 50 15.77 -24.04 5.95
C LYS A 50 15.60 -25.50 6.39
N GLN A 51 14.39 -26.05 6.22
CA GLN A 51 14.07 -27.43 6.61
C GLN A 51 14.27 -28.44 5.46
N ARG A 52 14.71 -27.99 4.28
CA ARG A 52 14.85 -28.81 3.06
C ARG A 52 13.56 -29.58 2.70
N LEU A 53 12.41 -28.95 2.93
CA LEU A 53 11.11 -29.51 2.59
C LEU A 53 10.78 -29.26 1.12
N ASP A 54 9.86 -30.06 0.58
CA ASP A 54 9.36 -29.86 -0.78
C ASP A 54 8.59 -28.53 -0.87
N THR A 55 9.21 -27.56 -1.53
CA THR A 55 8.64 -26.23 -1.78
C THR A 55 7.33 -26.30 -2.57
N ALA A 56 7.17 -27.26 -3.47
CA ALA A 56 5.96 -27.38 -4.30
C ALA A 56 4.75 -27.76 -3.45
N VAL A 57 4.92 -28.71 -2.53
CA VAL A 57 3.87 -29.16 -1.60
C VAL A 57 3.45 -28.03 -0.66
N LEU A 58 4.41 -27.32 -0.06
CA LEU A 58 4.11 -26.24 0.87
C LEU A 58 3.43 -25.04 0.19
N VAL A 59 3.89 -24.65 -1.01
CA VAL A 59 3.23 -23.60 -1.79
C VAL A 59 1.82 -24.06 -2.24
N GLY A 60 1.66 -25.34 -2.58
CA GLY A 60 0.36 -25.94 -2.88
C GLY A 60 -0.61 -25.90 -1.69
N ASN A 61 -0.12 -26.17 -0.48
CA ASN A 61 -0.91 -26.07 0.76
C ASN A 61 -1.31 -24.61 1.04
N LEU A 62 -0.37 -23.67 0.92
CA LEU A 62 -0.64 -22.24 1.05
C LEU A 62 -1.68 -21.76 0.01
N ALA A 63 -1.66 -22.31 -1.20
CA ALA A 63 -2.64 -22.00 -2.23
C ALA A 63 -4.08 -22.38 -1.82
N GLU A 64 -4.26 -23.41 -0.99
CA GLU A 64 -5.58 -23.83 -0.50
C GLU A 64 -6.13 -22.93 0.60
N GLU A 65 -5.27 -22.20 1.33
CA GLU A 65 -5.65 -21.23 2.36
C GLU A 65 -6.19 -19.92 1.76
N HIS A 66 -5.62 -19.47 0.65
CA HIS A 66 -6.03 -18.24 -0.02
C HIS A 66 -7.19 -18.44 -1.01
N ARG A 67 -7.86 -17.34 -1.39
CA ARG A 67 -9.01 -17.35 -2.33
C ARG A 67 -8.74 -16.43 -3.53
N GLY A 68 -9.52 -16.61 -4.60
CA GLY A 68 -9.51 -15.72 -5.77
C GLY A 68 -8.29 -15.87 -6.69
N GLY A 69 -7.83 -14.74 -7.24
CA GLY A 69 -6.72 -14.69 -8.21
C GLY A 69 -5.39 -15.17 -7.64
N TYR A 70 -5.10 -14.87 -6.37
CA TYR A 70 -3.84 -15.25 -5.73
C TYR A 70 -3.69 -16.76 -5.58
N ARG A 71 -4.77 -17.48 -5.23
CA ARG A 71 -4.80 -18.96 -5.23
C ARG A 71 -4.42 -19.54 -6.59
N ARG A 72 -4.92 -18.96 -7.69
CA ARG A 72 -4.57 -19.42 -9.04
C ARG A 72 -3.09 -19.20 -9.35
N GLN A 73 -2.54 -18.08 -8.92
CA GLN A 73 -1.12 -17.76 -9.09
C GLN A 73 -0.23 -18.71 -8.27
N LEU A 74 -0.57 -18.98 -7.00
CA LEU A 74 0.16 -19.93 -6.16
C LEU A 74 0.08 -21.36 -6.69
N LYS A 75 -1.07 -21.79 -7.23
CA LYS A 75 -1.18 -23.10 -7.89
C LYS A 75 -0.27 -23.22 -9.11
N ARG A 76 -0.16 -22.16 -9.92
CA ARG A 76 0.78 -22.14 -11.05
C ARG A 76 2.23 -22.23 -10.58
N LEU A 77 2.57 -21.53 -9.51
CA LEU A 77 3.91 -21.61 -8.91
C LEU A 77 4.19 -23.03 -8.38
N ALA A 78 3.27 -23.62 -7.63
CA ALA A 78 3.39 -24.98 -7.10
C ALA A 78 3.57 -26.02 -8.22
N ASN A 79 2.78 -25.92 -9.30
CA ASN A 79 2.91 -26.81 -10.44
C ASN A 79 4.29 -26.72 -11.09
N ARG A 80 4.81 -25.51 -11.31
CA ARG A 80 6.14 -25.30 -11.90
C ARG A 80 7.26 -25.84 -11.03
N LEU A 81 7.16 -25.66 -9.72
CA LEU A 81 8.10 -26.25 -8.77
C LEU A 81 8.03 -27.78 -8.80
N GLY A 82 6.82 -28.34 -8.89
CA GLY A 82 6.60 -29.79 -9.01
C GLY A 82 7.08 -30.37 -10.34
N GLU A 83 7.13 -29.58 -11.41
CA GLU A 83 7.75 -29.93 -12.70
C GLU A 83 9.29 -29.95 -12.63
N GLY A 84 9.90 -29.63 -11.48
CA GLY A 84 11.35 -29.64 -11.28
C GLY A 84 12.05 -28.33 -11.67
N MET A 85 11.29 -27.26 -11.94
CA MET A 85 11.86 -25.95 -12.22
C MET A 85 12.56 -25.37 -10.97
N SER A 86 13.65 -24.63 -11.18
CA SER A 86 14.32 -23.94 -10.08
C SER A 86 13.38 -22.92 -9.43
N LEU A 87 13.55 -22.68 -8.12
CA LEU A 87 12.70 -21.74 -7.37
C LEU A 87 12.65 -20.36 -8.04
N ILE A 88 13.80 -19.88 -8.50
CA ILE A 88 13.92 -18.57 -9.14
C ILE A 88 13.18 -18.54 -10.47
N ASP A 89 13.41 -19.52 -11.34
CA ASP A 89 12.82 -19.51 -12.67
C ASP A 89 11.29 -19.64 -12.56
N ALA A 90 10.81 -20.43 -11.58
CA ALA A 90 9.39 -20.56 -11.28
C ALA A 90 8.78 -19.23 -10.78
N LEU A 91 9.51 -18.47 -9.96
CA LEU A 91 9.10 -17.14 -9.48
C LEU A 91 9.10 -16.10 -10.62
N GLU A 92 10.14 -16.06 -11.45
CA GLU A 92 10.24 -15.14 -12.60
C GLU A 92 9.13 -15.37 -13.63
N GLN A 93 8.81 -16.64 -13.91
CA GLN A 93 7.73 -16.96 -14.83
C GLN A 93 6.33 -16.71 -14.24
N THR A 94 6.21 -16.56 -12.91
CA THR A 94 4.93 -16.36 -12.21
C THR A 94 4.86 -14.95 -11.60
N PRO A 95 4.72 -13.90 -12.43
CA PRO A 95 4.70 -12.52 -11.96
C PRO A 95 3.53 -12.26 -11.00
N ASP A 96 3.67 -11.23 -10.16
CA ASP A 96 2.67 -10.72 -9.20
C ASP A 96 2.52 -11.55 -7.90
N VAL A 97 3.15 -12.73 -7.83
CA VAL A 97 3.19 -13.59 -6.63
C VAL A 97 4.08 -13.03 -5.52
N LEU A 98 5.18 -12.37 -5.90
CA LEU A 98 6.06 -11.55 -5.07
C LEU A 98 6.32 -10.22 -5.79
N ASP A 99 6.80 -9.21 -5.05
CA ASP A 99 7.25 -7.96 -5.66
C ASP A 99 8.55 -8.18 -6.44
N ASP A 100 8.71 -7.46 -7.57
CA ASP A 100 9.88 -7.59 -8.46
C ASP A 100 11.22 -7.40 -7.73
N ASP A 101 11.25 -6.50 -6.73
CA ASP A 101 12.43 -6.28 -5.89
C ASP A 101 12.81 -7.52 -5.06
N THR A 102 11.81 -8.27 -4.58
CA THR A 102 12.02 -9.49 -3.78
C THR A 102 12.50 -10.63 -4.67
N VAL A 103 11.93 -10.75 -5.88
CA VAL A 103 12.39 -11.73 -6.87
C VAL A 103 13.84 -11.44 -7.27
N LEU A 104 14.20 -10.17 -7.51
CA LEU A 104 15.58 -9.75 -7.78
C LEU A 104 16.53 -10.10 -6.62
N ALA A 105 16.12 -9.87 -5.37
CA ALA A 105 16.92 -10.19 -4.21
C ALA A 105 17.19 -11.71 -4.10
N ILE A 106 16.17 -12.55 -4.33
CA ILE A 106 16.31 -14.02 -4.33
C ILE A 106 17.21 -14.47 -5.49
N ARG A 107 17.05 -13.89 -6.69
CA ARG A 107 17.92 -14.15 -7.85
C ARG A 107 19.38 -13.85 -7.53
N PHE A 108 19.63 -12.67 -6.98
CA PHE A 108 20.94 -12.21 -6.60
C PHE A 108 21.55 -13.10 -5.51
N ALA A 109 20.79 -13.40 -4.47
CA ALA A 109 21.24 -14.26 -3.37
C ALA A 109 21.59 -15.67 -3.83
N THR A 110 20.86 -16.22 -4.80
CA THR A 110 21.18 -17.54 -5.36
C THR A 110 22.47 -17.51 -6.16
N GLN A 111 22.67 -16.48 -6.97
CA GLN A 111 23.93 -16.32 -7.70
C GLN A 111 25.11 -16.12 -6.74
N CYS A 112 24.89 -15.41 -5.63
CA CYS A 112 25.89 -15.13 -4.59
C CYS A 112 26.07 -16.26 -3.56
N GLY A 113 25.19 -17.26 -3.53
CA GLY A 113 25.21 -18.32 -2.52
C GLY A 113 24.76 -17.88 -1.12
N THR A 114 24.01 -16.78 -1.01
CA THR A 114 23.57 -16.15 0.25
C THR A 114 22.06 -16.24 0.44
N ILE A 115 21.41 -17.28 -0.10
CA ILE A 115 19.95 -17.43 -0.09
C ILE A 115 19.38 -17.43 1.33
N GLU A 116 19.98 -18.22 2.23
CA GLU A 116 19.51 -18.37 3.61
C GLU A 116 19.49 -17.04 4.40
N PRO A 117 20.62 -16.32 4.56
CA PRO A 117 20.61 -15.03 5.27
C PRO A 117 19.76 -13.97 4.56
N THR A 118 19.63 -14.05 3.22
CA THR A 118 18.79 -13.11 2.48
C THR A 118 17.30 -13.36 2.72
N LEU A 119 16.86 -14.63 2.70
CA LEU A 119 15.46 -14.99 2.96
C LEU A 119 15.06 -14.66 4.40
N GLU A 120 15.92 -14.95 5.38
CA GLU A 120 15.69 -14.61 6.79
C GLU A 120 15.47 -13.10 6.94
N ARG A 121 16.39 -12.29 6.37
CA ARG A 121 16.28 -10.83 6.36
C ARG A 121 15.01 -10.32 5.65
N LEU A 122 14.62 -10.94 4.54
CA LEU A 122 13.41 -10.55 3.80
C LEU A 122 12.12 -10.85 4.60
N VAL A 123 12.13 -11.88 5.44
CA VAL A 123 11.05 -12.18 6.38
C VAL A 123 11.02 -11.16 7.50
N ASP A 124 12.16 -10.91 8.17
CA ASP A 124 12.25 -10.02 9.34
C ASP A 124 11.95 -8.55 9.00
N GLN A 125 12.52 -8.01 7.91
CA GLN A 125 12.33 -6.61 7.52
C GLN A 125 10.86 -6.24 7.27
N ARG A 126 10.03 -7.22 6.90
CA ARG A 126 8.61 -7.00 6.62
C ARG A 126 7.73 -7.05 7.85
N ASP A 127 8.20 -7.56 8.99
CA ASP A 127 7.38 -7.71 10.19
C ASP A 127 7.21 -6.39 10.95
N ASP A 128 8.25 -5.55 11.06
CA ASP A 128 8.21 -4.32 11.85
C ASP A 128 7.58 -3.12 11.15
N THR A 129 7.87 -2.95 9.85
CA THR A 129 7.56 -1.70 9.14
C THR A 129 6.07 -1.56 8.85
N GLU A 130 5.32 -2.67 8.78
CA GLU A 130 4.03 -2.67 8.11
C GLU A 130 2.81 -2.85 9.03
N ASN A 131 2.96 -3.55 10.15
CA ASN A 131 1.92 -3.59 11.17
C ASN A 131 1.57 -2.16 11.63
N ARG A 132 2.58 -1.28 11.72
CA ARG A 132 2.42 0.15 12.05
C ARG A 132 1.66 0.93 10.96
N LEU A 133 2.00 0.71 9.69
CA LEU A 133 1.43 1.47 8.57
C LEU A 133 0.00 1.06 8.22
N GLN A 134 -0.32 -0.24 8.24
CA GLN A 134 -1.66 -0.72 7.86
C GLN A 134 -2.72 -0.45 8.94
N LEU A 135 -2.34 -0.52 10.22
CA LEU A 135 -3.25 -0.19 11.33
C LEU A 135 -3.59 1.30 11.33
N GLY A 136 -2.59 2.19 11.17
CA GLY A 136 -2.81 3.63 11.16
C GLY A 136 -3.71 4.09 10.00
N LEU A 137 -3.50 3.56 8.80
CA LEU A 137 -4.31 3.90 7.62
C LEU A 137 -5.78 3.45 7.75
N ARG A 138 -6.02 2.22 8.21
CA ARG A 138 -7.39 1.72 8.42
C ARG A 138 -8.13 2.51 9.50
N GLN A 139 -7.45 2.80 10.61
CA GLN A 139 -8.04 3.61 11.69
C GLN A 139 -8.36 5.03 11.23
N SER A 140 -7.48 5.65 10.44
CA SER A 140 -7.68 6.99 9.88
C SER A 140 -8.86 7.04 8.90
N MET A 141 -9.02 6.03 8.03
CA MET A 141 -10.16 5.95 7.11
C MET A 141 -11.50 5.78 7.81
N ILE A 142 -11.55 4.97 8.87
CA ILE A 142 -12.78 4.79 9.68
C ILE A 142 -13.15 6.10 10.38
N TYR A 143 -12.17 6.79 10.96
CA TYR A 143 -12.36 8.10 11.58
C TYR A 143 -12.87 9.16 10.60
N GLY A 144 -12.26 9.26 9.41
CA GLY A 144 -12.69 10.17 8.36
C GLY A 144 -14.11 9.89 7.87
N ALA A 145 -14.47 8.63 7.69
CA ALA A 145 -15.82 8.23 7.29
C ALA A 145 -16.86 8.57 8.36
N ALA A 146 -16.56 8.34 9.65
CA ALA A 146 -17.46 8.63 10.75
C ALA A 146 -17.77 10.14 10.87
N ILE A 147 -16.74 11.00 10.82
CA ILE A 147 -16.95 12.46 10.87
C ILE A 147 -17.68 12.96 9.64
N THR A 148 -17.34 12.46 8.46
CA THR A 148 -18.02 12.86 7.21
C THR A 148 -19.50 12.46 7.26
N ALA A 149 -19.84 11.30 7.83
CA ALA A 149 -21.22 10.87 8.01
C ALA A 149 -22.00 11.79 8.97
N ILE A 150 -21.40 12.16 10.11
CA ILE A 150 -22.01 13.09 11.07
C ILE A 150 -22.21 14.48 10.43
N ALA A 151 -21.21 14.98 9.70
CA ALA A 151 -21.32 16.28 9.03
C ALA A 151 -22.37 16.28 7.92
N ALA A 152 -22.47 15.19 7.14
CA ALA A 152 -23.52 15.02 6.15
C ALA A 152 -24.92 15.00 6.80
N LEU A 153 -25.06 14.33 7.95
CA LEU A 153 -26.31 14.32 8.72
C LEU A 153 -26.70 15.74 9.18
N ILE A 154 -25.75 16.49 9.73
CA ILE A 154 -25.96 17.89 10.13
C ILE A 154 -26.37 18.73 8.91
N LEU A 155 -25.69 18.58 7.78
CA LEU A 155 -26.01 19.32 6.56
C LEU A 155 -27.45 19.04 6.09
N VAL A 156 -27.85 17.77 6.03
CA VAL A 156 -29.21 17.37 5.64
C VAL A 156 -30.25 17.93 6.62
N PHE A 157 -29.94 17.93 7.93
CA PHE A 157 -30.81 18.50 8.95
C PHE A 157 -30.99 20.02 8.76
N LEU A 158 -29.89 20.77 8.60
CA LEU A 158 -29.92 22.21 8.35
C LEU A 158 -30.74 22.54 7.10
N MET A 159 -30.56 21.77 6.04
CA MET A 159 -31.27 21.91 4.78
C MET A 159 -32.77 21.63 4.88
N THR A 160 -33.15 20.53 5.54
CA THR A 160 -34.55 20.07 5.55
C THR A 160 -35.40 20.85 6.55
N PHE A 161 -34.80 21.31 7.65
CA PHE A 161 -35.54 21.96 8.74
C PHE A 161 -35.24 23.45 8.88
N ILE A 162 -33.98 23.88 8.80
CA ILE A 162 -33.63 25.28 9.11
C ILE A 162 -33.81 26.18 7.89
N THR A 163 -33.34 25.77 6.71
CA THR A 163 -33.45 26.56 5.49
C THR A 163 -34.89 26.91 5.10
N PRO A 164 -35.87 25.99 5.05
CA PRO A 164 -37.24 26.36 4.68
C PRO A 164 -37.88 27.33 5.68
N VAL A 165 -37.60 27.17 6.98
CA VAL A 165 -38.08 28.10 8.01
C VAL A 165 -37.49 29.50 7.80
N MET A 166 -36.21 29.60 7.43
CA MET A 166 -35.57 30.88 7.15
C MET A 166 -36.09 31.52 5.86
N GLU A 167 -36.42 30.73 4.83
CA GLU A 167 -37.05 31.22 3.60
C GLU A 167 -38.49 31.72 3.86
N GLU A 168 -39.27 30.98 4.64
CA GLU A 168 -40.63 31.36 5.05
C GLU A 168 -40.63 32.67 5.85
N LEU A 169 -39.74 32.78 6.84
CA LEU A 169 -39.52 34.02 7.61
C LEU A 169 -39.13 35.20 6.70
N ASN A 170 -38.32 34.97 5.68
CA ASN A 170 -37.95 36.02 4.73
C ASN A 170 -39.15 36.45 3.87
N SER A 171 -39.99 35.51 3.43
CA SER A 171 -41.19 35.84 2.65
C SER A 171 -42.24 36.57 3.47
N GLU A 172 -42.46 36.20 4.74
CA GLU A 172 -43.46 36.85 5.59
C GLU A 172 -43.04 38.26 6.03
N ILE A 173 -41.74 38.54 6.15
CA ILE A 173 -41.22 39.80 6.70
C ILE A 173 -40.90 40.84 5.61
N LEU A 174 -40.52 40.43 4.39
CA LEU A 174 -40.02 41.33 3.32
C LEU A 174 -40.93 41.44 2.07
N ASP A 175 -42.23 41.24 2.23
CA ASP A 175 -43.24 40.92 1.19
C ASP A 175 -43.48 41.92 0.01
N GLU A 176 -42.59 42.86 -0.33
CA GLU A 176 -42.78 43.74 -1.50
C GLU A 176 -41.47 44.13 -2.24
N SER A 177 -40.61 43.19 -2.61
CA SER A 177 -39.59 43.48 -3.63
C SER A 177 -39.18 42.23 -4.43
N PRO A 178 -39.27 42.23 -5.77
CA PRO A 178 -38.87 41.11 -6.63
C PRO A 178 -37.35 40.92 -6.77
N ASP A 179 -36.54 41.49 -5.87
CA ASP A 179 -35.07 41.50 -5.99
C ASP A 179 -34.41 40.92 -4.73
N PRO A 180 -33.38 40.07 -4.89
CA PRO A 180 -32.96 39.10 -3.90
C PRO A 180 -32.12 39.76 -2.80
N ARG A 181 -32.77 40.22 -1.74
CA ARG A 181 -32.08 40.66 -0.51
C ARG A 181 -31.64 39.51 0.40
N LEU A 182 -31.56 38.29 -0.13
CA LEU A 182 -30.90 37.20 0.57
C LEU A 182 -29.39 37.50 0.57
N PRO A 183 -28.72 37.54 1.73
CA PRO A 183 -27.30 37.81 1.77
C PRO A 183 -26.53 36.84 0.87
N TRP A 184 -25.46 37.33 0.24
CA TRP A 184 -24.72 36.57 -0.78
C TRP A 184 -24.27 35.18 -0.30
N ALA A 185 -23.91 35.03 0.98
CA ALA A 185 -23.57 33.74 1.56
C ALA A 185 -24.78 32.78 1.62
N PHE A 186 -25.95 33.25 2.06
CA PHE A 186 -27.18 32.46 2.10
C PHE A 186 -27.70 32.09 0.72
N ARG A 187 -27.64 33.03 -0.23
CA ARG A 187 -27.97 32.73 -1.64
C ARG A 187 -27.04 31.67 -2.23
N SER A 188 -25.75 31.72 -1.91
CA SER A 188 -24.80 30.71 -2.36
C SER A 188 -25.03 29.33 -1.71
N LEU A 189 -25.46 29.31 -0.45
CA LEU A 189 -25.84 28.08 0.26
C LEU A 189 -27.07 27.43 -0.40
N VAL A 190 -28.16 28.19 -0.58
CA VAL A 190 -29.40 27.70 -1.21
C VAL A 190 -29.13 27.20 -2.63
N ALA A 191 -28.42 27.98 -3.45
CA ALA A 191 -28.06 27.56 -4.81
C ALA A 191 -27.22 26.27 -4.81
N THR A 192 -26.17 26.20 -3.98
CA THR A 192 -25.32 24.99 -3.89
C THR A 192 -26.15 23.77 -3.50
N CYS A 193 -27.17 23.96 -2.68
CA CYS A 193 -28.01 22.89 -2.20
C CYS A 193 -29.10 22.46 -3.17
N GLU A 194 -29.70 23.38 -3.93
CA GLU A 194 -30.54 23.01 -5.07
C GLU A 194 -29.75 22.17 -6.07
N TYR A 195 -28.50 22.57 -6.37
CA TYR A 195 -27.59 21.74 -7.15
C TYR A 195 -27.33 20.38 -6.47
N LEU A 196 -27.10 20.35 -5.15
CA LEU A 196 -26.80 19.11 -4.45
C LEU A 196 -28.00 18.14 -4.41
N VAL A 197 -29.23 18.65 -4.28
CA VAL A 197 -30.47 17.86 -4.29
C VAL A 197 -30.77 17.37 -5.71
N ASN A 198 -30.66 18.25 -6.70
CA ASN A 198 -30.93 17.90 -8.09
C ASN A 198 -29.89 16.90 -8.62
N TYR A 199 -28.65 16.95 -8.13
CA TYR A 199 -27.60 15.97 -8.42
C TYR A 199 -27.40 14.95 -7.30
N ALA A 200 -28.30 14.82 -6.32
CA ALA A 200 -28.10 13.94 -5.15
C ALA A 200 -27.90 12.48 -5.57
N HIS A 201 -28.65 12.04 -6.59
CA HIS A 201 -28.50 10.72 -7.19
C HIS A 201 -27.12 10.55 -7.86
N VAL A 202 -26.58 11.59 -8.51
CA VAL A 202 -25.23 11.57 -9.08
C VAL A 202 -24.16 11.60 -7.99
N VAL A 203 -24.33 12.40 -6.93
CA VAL A 203 -23.38 12.48 -5.80
C VAL A 203 -23.34 11.16 -5.03
N VAL A 204 -24.48 10.52 -4.78
CA VAL A 204 -24.55 9.20 -4.15
C VAL A 204 -23.92 8.14 -5.06
N VAL A 205 -24.23 8.15 -6.35
CA VAL A 205 -23.60 7.23 -7.32
C VAL A 205 -22.09 7.46 -7.41
N VAL A 206 -21.62 8.71 -7.39
CA VAL A 206 -20.19 9.05 -7.38
C VAL A 206 -19.54 8.66 -6.07
N ALA A 207 -20.18 8.87 -4.92
CA ALA A 207 -19.64 8.48 -3.62
C ALA A 207 -19.57 6.96 -3.46
N VAL A 208 -20.60 6.24 -3.93
CA VAL A 208 -20.62 4.78 -3.97
C VAL A 208 -19.61 4.27 -5.00
N ALA A 209 -19.53 4.88 -6.18
CA ALA A 209 -18.54 4.54 -7.19
C ALA A 209 -17.13 4.78 -6.67
N LEU A 210 -16.85 5.93 -6.04
CA LEU A 210 -15.56 6.27 -5.45
C LEU A 210 -15.24 5.34 -4.26
N GLY A 211 -16.22 5.00 -3.43
CA GLY A 211 -16.09 4.02 -2.35
C GLY A 211 -15.73 2.64 -2.90
N ILE A 212 -16.43 2.17 -3.93
CA ILE A 212 -16.12 0.94 -4.65
C ILE A 212 -14.76 1.05 -5.34
N LEU A 213 -14.40 2.19 -5.92
CA LEU A 213 -13.15 2.43 -6.65
C LEU A 213 -11.93 2.46 -5.72
N LEU A 214 -12.08 3.04 -4.52
CA LEU A 214 -11.09 3.07 -3.46
C LEU A 214 -10.91 1.69 -2.82
N PHE A 215 -11.98 0.90 -2.73
CA PHE A 215 -11.92 -0.51 -2.31
C PHE A 215 -11.51 -1.47 -3.43
N ALA A 216 -11.67 -1.09 -4.71
CA ALA A 216 -11.32 -1.91 -5.86
C ALA A 216 -9.80 -1.92 -6.07
N GLY A 217 -9.21 -3.11 -5.93
CA GLY A 217 -7.78 -3.37 -6.12
C GLY A 217 -7.11 -2.87 -7.42
N PRO A 218 -7.79 -2.68 -8.58
CA PRO A 218 -7.14 -2.16 -9.78
C PRO A 218 -6.88 -0.64 -9.75
N ILE A 219 -7.80 0.19 -9.24
CA ILE A 219 -7.57 1.66 -9.18
C ILE A 219 -6.51 2.00 -8.14
N ARG A 220 -6.47 1.33 -6.98
CA ARG A 220 -5.36 1.47 -6.02
C ARG A 220 -4.00 1.18 -6.68
N ARG A 221 -3.95 0.25 -7.63
CA ARG A 221 -2.74 -0.05 -8.41
C ARG A 221 -2.41 1.07 -9.39
N TYR A 222 -3.41 1.67 -10.03
CA TYR A 222 -3.27 2.80 -10.96
C TYR A 222 -2.90 4.10 -10.26
N LEU A 223 -3.63 4.50 -9.22
CA LEU A 223 -3.27 5.64 -8.36
C LEU A 223 -1.90 5.43 -7.74
N ARG A 224 -1.54 4.23 -7.26
CA ARG A 224 -0.18 3.97 -6.78
C ARG A 224 0.85 4.16 -7.89
N ARG A 225 0.56 3.80 -9.14
CA ARG A 225 1.48 3.98 -10.27
C ARG A 225 1.62 5.45 -10.68
N VAL A 226 0.51 6.18 -10.78
CA VAL A 226 0.47 7.60 -11.16
C VAL A 226 1.06 8.47 -10.06
N VAL A 227 0.64 8.24 -8.80
CA VAL A 227 1.20 8.91 -7.62
C VAL A 227 2.67 8.50 -7.48
N ALA A 228 3.07 7.22 -7.53
CA ALA A 228 4.49 6.86 -7.48
C ALA A 228 5.33 7.48 -8.60
N SER A 229 4.77 7.72 -9.79
CA SER A 229 5.48 8.40 -10.88
C SER A 229 5.79 9.86 -10.55
N ARG A 230 4.96 10.55 -9.75
CA ARG A 230 5.22 11.93 -9.29
C ARG A 230 6.17 11.99 -8.08
N TRP A 231 6.69 10.84 -7.65
CA TRP A 231 7.51 10.64 -6.44
C TRP A 231 8.95 10.21 -6.79
N VAL A 232 9.44 10.56 -7.97
CA VAL A 232 10.72 10.12 -8.58
C VAL A 232 11.91 10.13 -7.61
N GLY A 233 12.04 11.15 -6.75
CA GLY A 233 13.13 11.23 -5.75
C GLY A 233 13.02 10.28 -4.55
N SER A 234 11.82 9.77 -4.24
CA SER A 234 11.63 8.74 -3.19
C SER A 234 11.90 7.34 -3.72
N ILE A 235 11.64 7.06 -5.01
CA ILE A 235 11.87 5.74 -5.62
C ILE A 235 13.36 5.49 -5.85
N ALA A 236 14.13 6.50 -6.29
CA ALA A 236 15.59 6.38 -6.42
C ALA A 236 16.25 6.01 -5.08
N ARG A 237 15.85 6.66 -3.98
CA ARG A 237 16.36 6.36 -2.64
C ARG A 237 16.01 4.95 -2.15
N VAL A 238 14.78 4.47 -2.39
CA VAL A 238 14.40 3.07 -2.08
C VAL A 238 15.25 2.06 -2.84
N ARG A 239 15.46 2.30 -4.14
CA ARG A 239 16.26 1.40 -4.98
C ARG A 239 17.71 1.36 -4.53
N SER A 240 18.30 2.51 -4.22
CA SER A 240 19.66 2.58 -3.68
C SER A 240 19.81 1.88 -2.32
N ALA A 241 18.82 1.98 -1.42
CA ALA A 241 18.85 1.27 -0.14
C ALA A 241 18.89 -0.27 -0.32
N ARG A 242 18.10 -0.79 -1.27
CA ARG A 242 18.10 -2.23 -1.59
C ARG A 242 19.38 -2.66 -2.27
N LEU A 243 19.90 -1.86 -3.22
CA LEU A 243 21.19 -2.13 -3.86
C LEU A 243 22.32 -2.17 -2.84
N MET A 244 22.39 -1.21 -1.91
CA MET A 244 23.38 -1.20 -0.82
C MET A 244 23.27 -2.45 0.07
N SER A 245 22.05 -2.88 0.39
CA SER A 245 21.85 -4.10 1.18
C SER A 245 22.27 -5.37 0.45
N LEU A 246 21.98 -5.48 -0.86
CA LEU A 246 22.42 -6.62 -1.68
C LEU A 246 23.94 -6.63 -1.84
N LEU A 247 24.55 -5.46 -2.05
CA LEU A 247 26.00 -5.34 -2.11
C LEU A 247 26.65 -5.72 -0.78
N ALA A 248 26.07 -5.33 0.36
CA ALA A 248 26.51 -5.77 1.69
C ALA A 248 26.46 -7.31 1.83
N ASP A 249 25.36 -7.94 1.42
CA ASP A 249 25.22 -9.40 1.46
C ASP A 249 26.30 -10.09 0.59
N SER A 250 26.61 -9.54 -0.58
CA SER A 250 27.66 -10.09 -1.44
C SER A 250 29.07 -9.87 -0.90
N LEU A 251 29.31 -8.73 -0.25
CA LEU A 251 30.59 -8.40 0.34
C LEU A 251 30.86 -9.26 1.58
N GLU A 252 29.83 -9.54 2.38
CA GLU A 252 29.91 -10.46 3.51
C GLU A 252 30.21 -11.89 3.07
N ALA A 253 29.65 -12.32 1.94
CA ALA A 253 29.96 -13.60 1.31
C ALA A 253 31.32 -13.66 0.59
N GLY A 254 32.12 -12.59 0.67
CA GLY A 254 33.46 -12.53 0.07
C GLY A 254 33.45 -12.49 -1.47
N ARG A 255 32.35 -12.09 -2.10
CA ARG A 255 32.27 -12.04 -3.56
C ARG A 255 32.81 -10.72 -4.13
N PRO A 256 33.49 -10.75 -5.31
CA PRO A 256 33.95 -9.53 -5.98
C PRO A 256 32.78 -8.61 -6.35
N ILE A 257 32.92 -7.31 -6.06
CA ILE A 257 31.87 -6.31 -6.31
C ILE A 257 31.49 -6.24 -7.80
N ALA A 258 32.46 -6.36 -8.72
CA ALA A 258 32.18 -6.37 -10.16
C ALA A 258 31.22 -7.50 -10.58
N GLY A 259 31.36 -8.69 -9.98
CA GLY A 259 30.46 -9.82 -10.22
C GLY A 259 29.05 -9.59 -9.67
N SER A 260 28.97 -8.94 -8.51
CA SER A 260 27.70 -8.49 -7.93
C SER A 260 27.00 -7.46 -8.81
N LEU A 261 27.73 -6.46 -9.32
CA LEU A 261 27.20 -5.44 -10.22
C LEU A 261 26.75 -6.02 -11.56
N SER A 262 27.49 -6.99 -12.11
CA SER A 262 27.08 -7.71 -13.32
C SER A 262 25.75 -8.46 -13.14
N THR A 263 25.61 -9.16 -12.00
CA THR A 263 24.38 -9.88 -11.66
C THR A 263 23.20 -8.93 -11.48
N LEU A 264 23.38 -7.86 -10.71
CA LEU A 264 22.34 -6.85 -10.50
C LEU A 264 21.98 -6.18 -11.83
N GLY A 265 22.97 -5.76 -12.64
CA GLY A 265 22.74 -5.18 -13.95
C GLY A 265 21.91 -6.09 -14.85
N ARG A 266 22.22 -7.39 -14.91
CA ARG A 266 21.51 -8.32 -15.80
C ARG A 266 20.04 -8.54 -15.42
N TYR A 267 19.73 -8.66 -14.13
CA TYR A 267 18.39 -9.06 -13.67
C TYR A 267 17.55 -7.91 -13.10
N HIS A 268 18.08 -6.69 -12.98
CA HIS A 268 17.30 -5.56 -12.48
C HIS A 268 16.12 -5.25 -13.41
N PHE A 269 14.92 -5.16 -12.83
CA PHE A 269 13.67 -4.93 -13.58
C PHE A 269 13.61 -3.54 -14.24
N ASP A 270 14.25 -2.54 -13.64
CA ASP A 270 14.35 -1.19 -14.21
C ASP A 270 15.52 -1.07 -15.21
N SER A 271 15.20 -0.72 -16.46
CA SER A 271 16.18 -0.56 -17.55
C SER A 271 17.19 0.57 -17.30
N SER A 272 16.79 1.67 -16.66
CA SER A 272 17.68 2.80 -16.36
C SER A 272 18.71 2.40 -15.31
N VAL A 273 18.28 1.71 -14.26
CA VAL A 273 19.17 1.22 -13.20
C VAL A 273 20.08 0.12 -13.74
N ARG A 274 19.56 -0.77 -14.60
CA ARG A 274 20.36 -1.78 -15.30
C ARG A 274 21.52 -1.16 -16.06
N GLN A 275 21.27 -0.14 -16.88
CA GLN A 275 22.32 0.51 -17.67
C GLN A 275 23.38 1.15 -16.77
N LYS A 276 22.95 1.83 -15.71
CA LYS A 276 23.85 2.43 -14.71
C LYS A 276 24.73 1.40 -13.99
N LEU A 277 24.16 0.25 -13.61
CA LEU A 277 24.91 -0.84 -12.97
C LEU A 277 25.93 -1.47 -13.92
N LEU A 278 25.58 -1.62 -15.20
CA LEU A 278 26.49 -2.16 -16.23
C LEU A 278 27.64 -1.18 -16.53
N LEU A 279 27.37 0.13 -16.55
CA LEU A 279 28.39 1.16 -16.67
C LEU A 279 29.36 1.12 -15.48
N ALA A 280 28.83 1.18 -14.25
CA ALA A 280 29.65 1.09 -13.05
C ALA A 280 30.48 -0.19 -13.02
N ARG A 281 29.91 -1.35 -13.41
CA ARG A 281 30.63 -2.62 -13.53
C ARG A 281 31.82 -2.51 -14.48
N ASN A 282 31.67 -1.88 -15.64
CA ASN A 282 32.76 -1.73 -16.60
C ASN A 282 33.87 -0.82 -16.08
N GLU A 283 33.53 0.25 -15.36
CA GLU A 283 34.52 1.13 -14.72
C GLU A 283 35.29 0.41 -13.61
N VAL A 284 34.60 -0.39 -12.78
CA VAL A 284 35.27 -1.22 -11.75
C VAL A 284 36.24 -2.21 -12.40
N GLU A 285 35.85 -2.83 -13.51
CA GLU A 285 36.74 -3.73 -14.26
C GLU A 285 37.95 -3.01 -14.87
N GLN A 286 37.85 -1.70 -15.11
CA GLN A 286 38.95 -0.84 -15.57
C GLN A 286 39.84 -0.33 -14.43
N GLY A 287 39.53 -0.68 -13.18
CA GLY A 287 40.33 -0.33 -12.00
C GLY A 287 39.83 0.91 -11.23
N THR A 288 38.70 1.49 -11.62
CA THR A 288 38.06 2.58 -10.86
C THR A 288 37.55 2.07 -9.51
N PRO A 289 37.69 2.84 -8.41
CA PRO A 289 37.17 2.44 -7.11
C PRO A 289 35.64 2.16 -7.19
N PRO A 290 35.16 0.99 -6.71
CA PRO A 290 33.78 0.57 -6.93
C PRO A 290 32.70 1.52 -6.43
N TRP A 291 32.96 2.17 -5.30
CA TRP A 291 32.00 3.08 -4.67
C TRP A 291 31.93 4.42 -5.40
N ALA A 292 33.06 4.90 -5.93
CA ALA A 292 33.10 6.10 -6.78
C ALA A 292 32.29 5.88 -8.07
N SER A 293 32.49 4.75 -8.76
CA SER A 293 31.70 4.39 -9.96
C SER A 293 30.20 4.31 -9.70
N LEU A 294 29.79 3.86 -8.52
CA LEU A 294 28.38 3.85 -8.13
C LEU A 294 27.83 5.26 -7.83
N ALA A 295 28.68 6.16 -7.34
CA ALA A 295 28.31 7.56 -7.12
C ALA A 295 28.19 8.32 -8.45
N ASP A 296 29.14 8.14 -9.37
CA ASP A 296 29.13 8.71 -10.71
C ASP A 296 27.88 8.29 -11.50
N ALA A 297 27.48 7.02 -11.37
CA ALA A 297 26.24 6.49 -11.94
C ALA A 297 24.95 7.03 -11.27
N ASN A 298 25.05 7.86 -10.23
CA ASN A 298 23.95 8.35 -9.39
C ASN A 298 23.11 7.22 -8.79
N LEU A 299 23.76 6.11 -8.41
CA LEU A 299 23.13 4.99 -7.69
C LEU A 299 23.28 5.15 -6.18
N ILE A 300 24.41 5.72 -5.74
CA ILE A 300 24.66 6.19 -4.38
C ILE A 300 25.04 7.67 -4.40
N THR A 301 25.05 8.32 -3.24
CA THR A 301 25.46 9.72 -3.09
C THR A 301 26.96 9.80 -2.88
N ASP A 302 27.62 10.88 -3.30
CA ASP A 302 29.07 11.08 -3.10
C ASP A 302 29.48 10.93 -1.62
N ALA A 303 28.69 11.49 -0.71
CA ALA A 303 28.90 11.35 0.73
C ALA A 303 28.83 9.89 1.21
N GLU A 304 27.95 9.07 0.61
CA GLU A 304 27.81 7.64 0.93
C GLU A 304 29.04 6.87 0.42
N SER A 305 29.51 7.18 -0.79
CA SER A 305 30.72 6.58 -1.37
C SER A 305 31.95 6.82 -0.49
N ILE A 306 32.21 8.10 -0.14
CA ILE A 306 33.35 8.49 0.69
C ILE A 306 33.28 7.82 2.07
N ALA A 307 32.09 7.71 2.66
CA ALA A 307 31.91 7.07 3.96
C ALA A 307 32.26 5.57 3.93
N ILE A 308 31.89 4.86 2.86
CA ILE A 308 32.19 3.43 2.71
C ILE A 308 33.68 3.22 2.38
N GLU A 309 34.26 4.07 1.54
CA GLU A 309 35.66 3.96 1.11
C GLU A 309 36.65 4.24 2.24
N LYS A 310 36.31 5.13 3.17
CA LYS A 310 37.11 5.41 4.37
C LYS A 310 37.25 4.22 5.33
N MET A 311 36.41 3.21 5.22
CA MET A 311 36.47 2.04 6.09
C MET A 311 37.60 1.09 5.63
N ASN A 312 38.56 0.85 6.52
CA ASN A 312 39.73 0.04 6.20
C ASN A 312 39.46 -1.46 6.21
N THR A 313 38.54 -1.94 7.07
CA THR A 313 38.24 -3.37 7.17
C THR A 313 36.97 -3.73 6.40
N GLN A 314 36.93 -4.95 5.86
CA GLN A 314 35.75 -5.51 5.22
C GLN A 314 34.51 -5.59 6.14
N PRO A 315 34.59 -6.05 7.41
CA PRO A 315 33.43 -6.05 8.30
C PRO A 315 32.89 -4.64 8.57
N ASP A 316 33.75 -3.63 8.74
CA ASP A 316 33.31 -2.25 8.94
C ASP A 316 32.59 -1.69 7.70
N ARG A 317 33.05 -2.05 6.49
CA ARG A 317 32.38 -1.71 5.22
C ARG A 317 31.00 -2.36 5.13
N VAL A 318 30.88 -3.65 5.45
CA VAL A 318 29.60 -4.37 5.45
C VAL A 318 28.64 -3.73 6.44
N TRP A 319 29.08 -3.47 7.66
CA TRP A 319 28.27 -2.80 8.68
C TRP A 319 27.78 -1.42 8.21
N THR A 320 28.67 -0.62 7.64
CA THR A 320 28.35 0.72 7.11
C THR A 320 27.32 0.65 5.99
N LEU A 321 27.47 -0.27 5.04
CA LEU A 321 26.50 -0.49 3.97
C LEU A 321 25.12 -0.90 4.52
N ARG A 322 25.09 -1.83 5.48
CA ARG A 322 23.85 -2.26 6.13
C ARG A 322 23.19 -1.10 6.88
N HIS A 323 23.97 -0.29 7.59
CA HIS A 323 23.47 0.86 8.34
C HIS A 323 22.91 1.94 7.41
N LEU A 324 23.63 2.30 6.34
CA LEU A 324 23.16 3.25 5.33
C LEU A 324 21.89 2.74 4.62
N ALA A 325 21.86 1.46 4.26
CA ALA A 325 20.67 0.83 3.67
C ALA A 325 19.46 0.89 4.61
N ALA A 326 19.65 0.54 5.89
CA ALA A 326 18.60 0.60 6.91
C ALA A 326 18.08 2.03 7.11
N TRP A 327 18.98 2.98 7.32
CA TRP A 327 18.63 4.40 7.48
C TRP A 327 17.85 4.95 6.29
N LYS A 328 18.30 4.64 5.06
CA LYS A 328 17.65 5.10 3.82
C LYS A 328 16.28 4.43 3.63
N SER A 329 16.15 3.15 3.99
CA SER A 329 14.85 2.46 3.99
C SER A 329 13.86 3.07 4.98
N GLU A 330 14.34 3.43 6.18
CA GLU A 330 13.53 4.02 7.23
C GLU A 330 13.10 5.45 6.88
N GLN A 331 13.99 6.25 6.28
CA GLN A 331 13.63 7.58 5.79
C GLN A 331 12.50 7.56 4.76
N VAL A 332 12.49 6.57 3.87
CA VAL A 332 11.40 6.38 2.91
C VAL A 332 10.11 6.01 3.65
N GLY A 333 10.19 5.08 4.62
CA GLY A 333 9.05 4.69 5.46
C GLY A 333 8.43 5.90 6.17
N ARG A 334 9.25 6.66 6.91
CA ARG A 334 8.86 7.87 7.63
C ARG A 334 8.32 8.96 6.70
N SER A 335 8.89 9.12 5.50
CA SER A 335 8.41 10.13 4.52
C SER A 335 7.06 9.79 3.91
N ARG A 336 6.71 8.49 3.83
CA ARG A 336 5.38 8.03 3.41
C ARG A 336 4.39 8.20 4.55
N GLU A 337 4.80 7.89 5.77
CA GLU A 337 3.98 8.03 6.97
C GLU A 337 3.62 9.50 7.24
N LYS A 338 4.61 10.41 7.25
CA LYS A 338 4.37 11.86 7.44
C LYS A 338 3.39 12.43 6.42
N ARG A 339 3.48 12.03 5.15
CA ARG A 339 2.54 12.49 4.11
C ARG A 339 1.16 11.86 4.24
N SER A 340 1.07 10.62 4.71
CA SER A 340 -0.22 9.99 5.03
C SER A 340 -0.88 10.62 6.24
N GLN A 341 -0.08 11.01 7.25
CA GLN A 341 -0.57 11.67 8.47
C GLN A 341 -1.11 13.09 8.19
N LEU A 342 -0.70 13.75 7.09
CA LEU A 342 -1.25 15.04 6.66
C LEU A 342 -2.62 14.95 6.01
N VAL A 343 -3.03 13.78 5.50
CA VAL A 343 -4.34 13.61 4.87
C VAL A 343 -5.46 13.77 5.91
N GLN A 344 -5.25 13.27 7.13
CA GLN A 344 -6.23 13.34 8.21
C GLN A 344 -6.59 14.79 8.63
N PRO A 345 -5.64 15.67 8.98
CA PRO A 345 -5.94 17.05 9.31
C PRO A 345 -6.48 17.83 8.10
N ALA A 346 -6.06 17.52 6.88
CA ALA A 346 -6.59 18.17 5.67
C ALA A 346 -8.09 17.91 5.49
N VAL A 347 -8.57 16.68 5.71
CA VAL A 347 -10.00 16.34 5.64
C VAL A 347 -10.79 17.09 6.72
N VAL A 348 -10.28 17.12 7.95
CA VAL A 348 -10.93 17.84 9.06
C VAL A 348 -10.98 19.34 8.79
N LEU A 349 -9.92 19.93 8.24
CA LEU A 349 -9.86 21.36 7.91
C LEU A 349 -10.83 21.71 6.77
N LEU A 350 -10.92 20.85 5.75
CA LEU A 350 -11.91 21.02 4.67
C LEU A 350 -13.35 20.94 5.22
N LEU A 351 -13.63 19.99 6.10
CA LEU A 351 -14.92 19.88 6.77
C LEU A 351 -15.24 21.09 7.65
N ALA A 352 -14.27 21.54 8.44
CA ALA A 352 -14.41 22.74 9.27
C ALA A 352 -14.69 23.98 8.42
N ALA A 353 -14.03 24.11 7.26
CA ALA A 353 -14.30 25.21 6.31
C ALA A 353 -15.74 25.17 5.78
N ILE A 354 -16.27 23.98 5.47
CA ILE A 354 -17.67 23.81 5.05
C ILE A 354 -18.63 24.22 6.17
N VAL A 355 -18.43 23.69 7.38
CA VAL A 355 -19.30 24.01 8.54
C VAL A 355 -19.24 25.50 8.88
N LEU A 356 -18.05 26.10 8.83
CA LEU A 356 -17.85 27.53 9.04
C LEU A 356 -18.61 28.35 7.99
N TRP A 357 -18.53 27.96 6.72
CA TRP A 357 -19.25 28.65 5.64
C TRP A 357 -20.77 28.60 5.83
N ILE A 358 -21.30 27.44 6.24
CA ILE A 358 -22.73 27.28 6.53
C ILE A 358 -23.14 28.14 7.73
N GLY A 359 -22.39 28.09 8.84
CA GLY A 359 -22.66 28.90 10.02
C GLY A 359 -22.60 30.40 9.72
N PHE A 360 -21.60 30.83 8.95
CA PHE A 360 -21.45 32.21 8.49
C PHE A 360 -22.65 32.65 7.64
N SER A 361 -23.12 31.77 6.75
CA SER A 361 -24.30 32.00 5.92
C SER A 361 -25.56 32.26 6.75
N TYR A 362 -25.86 31.43 7.75
CA TYR A 362 -27.02 31.64 8.63
C TYR A 362 -26.87 32.88 9.52
N PHE A 363 -25.68 33.13 10.05
CA PHE A 363 -25.42 34.33 10.84
C PHE A 363 -25.64 35.61 10.02
N GLN A 364 -25.12 35.66 8.80
CA GLN A 364 -25.29 36.79 7.90
C GLN A 364 -26.77 37.00 7.53
N PHE A 365 -27.53 35.91 7.33
CA PHE A 365 -28.97 35.96 7.14
C PHE A 365 -29.68 36.61 8.33
N LEU A 366 -29.37 36.16 9.56
CA LEU A 366 -29.97 36.70 10.77
C LEU A 366 -29.66 38.20 10.95
N THR A 367 -28.40 38.62 10.75
CA THR A 367 -28.02 40.03 10.88
C THR A 367 -28.74 40.91 9.86
N HIS A 368 -28.88 40.41 8.62
CA HIS A 368 -29.59 41.14 7.58
C HIS A 368 -31.09 41.28 7.89
N LEU A 369 -31.71 40.24 8.45
CA LEU A 369 -33.09 40.27 8.90
C LEU A 369 -33.28 41.31 10.02
N ILE A 370 -32.40 41.31 11.02
CA ILE A 370 -32.41 42.30 12.10
C ILE A 370 -32.24 43.73 11.56
N GLU A 371 -31.28 43.98 10.66
CA GLU A 371 -31.08 45.29 10.04
C GLU A 371 -32.27 45.75 9.21
N SER A 372 -32.93 44.82 8.51
CA SER A 372 -34.13 45.13 7.72
C SER A 372 -35.33 45.50 8.57
N LEU A 373 -35.50 44.86 9.73
CA LEU A 373 -36.53 45.20 10.73
C LEU A 373 -36.20 46.46 11.53
N ALA A 374 -34.91 46.81 11.64
CA ALA A 374 -34.46 48.00 12.37
C ALA A 374 -34.53 49.29 11.54
N LYS A 375 -34.70 49.20 10.21
CA LYS A 375 -34.99 50.38 9.37
C LYS A 375 -36.47 50.75 9.51
N PRO A 376 -36.78 51.99 9.92
CA PRO A 376 -38.14 52.43 10.21
C PRO A 376 -39.03 52.52 8.96
#